data_AF-A0A661WRQ1-F1
#
_entry.id   AF-A0A661WRQ1-F1
#
_cell.length_a   1.000
_cell.length_b   1.000
_cell.length_c   1.000
_cell.angle_alpha   90.00
_cell.angle_beta   90.00
_cell.angle_gamma   90.00
#
_symmetry.space_group_name_H-M   'P 1'
#
loop_
_entity.id
_entity.type
_entity.pdbx_description
1 polymer ?
#
loop_
_entity_poly.entity_id
_entity_poly.type
_entity_poly.pdbx_seq_one_letter_code
_entity_poly.pdbx_strand_id
1 'polypeptide(L)'
;MCGDATVAGAQGSVADVMVSDTAEWQPTNLVVRSYGTASLIITNNLFLDQCRDFHIGQHADLTGIVTITKNSSWNSYWKTYVAEHGLGIISISDSSTIKLDAQSQDAYFGRYSGSESRITISDPGSELEILTTSKPIYIFGDSGSALLVISNGASTFIGMAADMNLSVENFL
;
A
#
# COMPACT_ATOMS: atom_id res chain seq x y z
N MET A 1 -13.63 3.20 17.72
CA MET A 1 -13.78 4.48 17.00
C MET A 1 -12.59 4.58 16.07
N CYS A 2 -12.79 4.70 14.77
CA CYS A 2 -11.66 4.90 13.86
C CYS A 2 -11.03 6.28 14.13
N GLY A 3 -9.70 6.37 14.14
CA GLY A 3 -8.95 7.61 14.38
C GLY A 3 -7.89 7.83 13.30
N ASP A 4 -7.54 9.08 12.99
CA ASP A 4 -6.53 9.35 11.95
C ASP A 4 -5.12 8.99 12.42
N ALA A 5 -4.35 8.36 11.54
CA ALA A 5 -2.98 7.97 11.76
C ALA A 5 -2.06 8.67 10.76
N THR A 6 -0.99 9.30 11.25
CA THR A 6 0.03 9.90 10.39
C THR A 6 1.43 9.55 10.91
N VAL A 7 2.21 8.87 10.09
CA VAL A 7 3.63 8.61 10.29
C VAL A 7 4.42 9.75 9.64
N ALA A 8 5.29 10.42 10.41
CA ALA A 8 6.17 11.53 9.99
C ALA A 8 5.48 12.75 9.32
N GLY A 9 4.37 13.23 9.89
CA GLY A 9 3.58 14.32 9.32
C GLY A 9 4.24 15.71 9.23
N ALA A 10 5.47 15.91 9.68
CA ALA A 10 6.18 17.20 9.71
C ALA A 10 7.35 17.28 8.73
N GLN A 11 7.69 18.50 8.29
CA GLN A 11 8.81 18.71 7.37
C GLN A 11 10.14 18.27 7.99
N GLY A 12 10.92 17.47 7.25
CA GLY A 12 12.18 16.87 7.70
C GLY A 12 12.06 15.78 8.77
N SER A 13 10.85 15.43 9.24
CA SER A 13 10.69 14.36 10.23
C SER A 13 10.86 12.98 9.60
N VAL A 14 11.67 12.12 10.22
CA VAL A 14 11.81 10.69 9.87
C VAL A 14 11.14 9.89 10.98
N ALA A 15 10.40 8.84 10.64
CA ALA A 15 9.76 7.98 11.63
C ALA A 15 9.63 6.54 11.15
N ASP A 16 10.01 5.61 12.01
CA ASP A 16 9.74 4.18 11.86
C ASP A 16 8.71 3.77 12.93
N VAL A 17 7.54 3.34 12.49
CA VAL A 17 6.44 2.90 13.35
C VAL A 17 6.22 1.40 13.15
N MET A 18 6.28 0.63 14.23
CA MET A 18 5.96 -0.80 14.25
C MET A 18 4.66 -1.02 15.01
N VAL A 19 3.71 -1.71 14.40
CA VAL A 19 2.44 -2.14 15.00
C VAL A 19 2.41 -3.67 14.94
N SER A 20 2.14 -4.31 16.08
CA SER A 20 2.50 -5.71 16.34
C SER A 20 1.47 -6.43 17.22
N ASP A 21 1.63 -7.75 17.31
CA ASP A 21 1.14 -8.63 18.39
C ASP A 21 -0.38 -8.88 18.42
N THR A 22 -0.93 -9.51 17.37
CA THR A 22 -2.36 -9.93 17.30
C THR A 22 -3.40 -8.83 17.55
N ALA A 23 -2.98 -7.57 17.56
CA ALA A 23 -3.88 -6.44 17.76
C ALA A 23 -4.70 -6.15 16.49
N GLU A 24 -5.91 -5.64 16.70
CA GLU A 24 -6.73 -5.05 15.66
C GLU A 24 -6.48 -3.54 15.66
N TRP A 25 -6.02 -2.99 14.53
CA TRP A 25 -5.81 -1.55 14.37
C TRP A 25 -6.74 -0.99 13.30
N GLN A 26 -7.62 -0.09 13.73
CA GLN A 26 -8.65 0.55 12.88
C GLN A 26 -8.41 2.06 12.71
N PRO A 27 -7.43 2.48 11.90
CA PRO A 27 -7.29 3.89 11.54
C PRO A 27 -8.41 4.32 10.58
N THR A 28 -8.91 5.56 10.72
CA THR A 28 -9.82 6.15 9.73
C THR A 28 -9.05 6.37 8.44
N ASN A 29 -8.14 7.34 8.46
CA ASN A 29 -7.20 7.57 7.39
C ASN A 29 -5.80 7.15 7.85
N LEU A 30 -5.02 6.57 6.94
CA LEU A 30 -3.64 6.17 7.19
C LEU A 30 -2.69 6.91 6.25
N VAL A 31 -1.82 7.75 6.81
CA VAL A 31 -0.87 8.56 6.02
C VAL A 31 0.56 8.21 6.43
N VAL A 32 1.35 7.72 5.48
CA VAL A 32 2.77 7.37 5.65
C VAL A 32 3.58 8.21 4.67
N ARG A 33 4.17 9.31 5.15
CA ARG A 33 4.90 10.28 4.30
C ARG A 33 5.95 11.03 5.11
N SER A 34 7.09 11.35 4.51
CA SER A 34 8.18 12.11 5.13
C SER A 34 9.04 12.75 4.06
N TYR A 35 9.61 13.94 4.32
CA TYR A 35 10.63 14.58 3.47
C TYR A 35 12.02 13.88 3.54
N GLY A 36 12.13 12.85 4.38
CA GLY A 36 13.18 11.83 4.33
C GLY A 36 12.53 10.48 4.04
N THR A 37 12.26 9.71 5.10
CA THR A 37 11.56 8.42 5.02
C THR A 37 10.56 8.26 6.16
N ALA A 38 9.36 7.77 5.83
CA ALA A 38 8.35 7.31 6.79
C ALA A 38 8.15 5.82 6.60
N SER A 39 8.40 5.01 7.63
CA SER A 39 8.22 3.56 7.58
C SER A 39 7.11 3.12 8.51
N LEU A 40 6.22 2.26 8.03
CA LEU A 40 5.23 1.55 8.82
C LEU A 40 5.44 0.04 8.66
N ILE A 41 5.60 -0.66 9.78
CA ILE A 41 5.74 -2.12 9.85
C ILE A 41 4.50 -2.69 10.53
N ILE A 42 3.82 -3.59 9.83
CA ILE A 42 2.64 -4.34 10.26
C ILE A 42 3.09 -5.79 10.41
N THR A 43 3.11 -6.33 11.63
CA THR A 43 3.80 -7.59 11.90
C THR A 43 3.22 -8.43 13.06
N ASN A 44 3.71 -9.67 13.20
CA ASN A 44 3.35 -10.61 14.25
C ASN A 44 1.82 -10.84 14.36
N ASN A 45 1.19 -11.23 13.25
CA ASN A 45 -0.25 -11.51 13.13
C ASN A 45 -1.16 -10.31 13.41
N LEU A 46 -0.71 -9.07 13.11
CA LEU A 46 -1.58 -7.89 13.22
C LEU A 46 -2.71 -7.95 12.18
N PHE A 47 -3.91 -7.52 12.56
CA PHE A 47 -4.97 -7.19 11.61
C PHE A 47 -5.15 -5.67 11.55
N LEU A 48 -4.92 -5.07 10.38
CA LEU A 48 -5.17 -3.66 10.12
C LEU A 48 -6.45 -3.53 9.27
N ASP A 49 -7.48 -2.90 9.83
CA ASP A 49 -8.81 -2.79 9.24
C ASP A 49 -9.15 -1.31 9.02
N GLN A 50 -8.82 -0.79 7.84
CA GLN A 50 -8.66 0.64 7.61
C GLN A 50 -9.92 1.28 7.02
N CYS A 51 -10.52 2.23 7.75
CA CYS A 51 -11.93 2.59 7.56
C CYS A 51 -12.24 3.53 6.37
N ARG A 52 -11.25 4.23 5.80
CA ARG A 52 -11.38 5.24 4.72
C ARG A 52 -10.18 5.27 3.77
N ASP A 53 -9.48 6.40 3.67
CA ASP A 53 -8.46 6.65 2.65
C ASP A 53 -7.04 6.38 3.20
N PHE A 54 -6.13 5.90 2.36
CA PHE A 54 -4.71 5.85 2.72
C PHE A 54 -3.79 6.46 1.66
N HIS A 55 -2.68 7.01 2.15
CA HIS A 55 -1.66 7.67 1.35
C HIS A 55 -0.27 7.23 1.77
N ILE A 56 0.52 6.71 0.83
CA ILE A 56 1.94 6.36 0.99
C ILE A 56 2.73 7.20 -0.01
N GLY A 57 3.67 8.04 0.46
CA GLY A 57 4.47 8.89 -0.45
C GLY A 57 3.65 9.97 -1.17
N GLN A 58 2.81 10.70 -0.43
CA GLN A 58 1.76 11.54 -1.03
C GLN A 58 2.28 12.73 -1.86
N HIS A 59 3.22 13.52 -1.34
CA HIS A 59 3.67 14.75 -1.99
C HIS A 59 5.06 14.56 -2.64
N ALA A 60 5.43 15.48 -3.53
CA ALA A 60 6.76 15.50 -4.14
C ALA A 60 7.86 15.50 -3.08
N ASP A 61 8.98 14.85 -3.38
CA ASP A 61 10.11 14.61 -2.48
C ASP A 61 9.77 13.84 -1.19
N LEU A 62 8.54 13.29 -1.05
CA LEU A 62 8.17 12.49 0.12
C LEU A 62 8.26 10.99 -0.15
N THR A 63 8.93 10.27 0.76
CA THR A 63 8.95 8.79 0.75
C THR A 63 8.04 8.22 1.83
N GLY A 64 7.18 7.28 1.45
CA GLY A 64 6.46 6.40 2.35
C GLY A 64 6.78 4.94 2.08
N ILE A 65 6.99 4.16 3.13
CA ILE A 65 7.31 2.73 3.08
C ILE A 65 6.35 1.99 4.00
N VAL A 66 5.71 0.93 3.50
CA VAL A 66 4.90 0.01 4.31
C VAL A 66 5.39 -1.41 4.13
N THR A 67 5.62 -2.12 5.23
CA THR A 67 5.98 -3.55 5.23
C THR A 67 4.93 -4.33 6.00
N ILE A 68 4.32 -5.33 5.36
CA ILE A 68 3.41 -6.29 6.00
C ILE A 68 4.11 -7.65 5.99
N THR A 69 4.24 -8.26 7.17
CA THR A 69 5.05 -9.46 7.35
C THR A 69 4.57 -10.31 8.53
N LYS A 70 5.02 -11.56 8.61
CA LYS A 70 4.67 -12.58 9.62
C LYS A 70 3.17 -12.75 9.81
N ASN A 71 2.52 -13.29 8.78
CA ASN A 71 1.10 -13.68 8.78
C ASN A 71 0.17 -12.54 9.23
N SER A 72 0.49 -11.30 8.86
CA SER A 72 -0.34 -10.12 9.17
C SER A 72 -1.19 -9.75 7.97
N SER A 73 -2.31 -9.06 8.20
CA SER A 73 -3.24 -8.70 7.12
C SER A 73 -3.68 -7.24 7.21
N TRP A 74 -3.92 -6.63 6.05
CA TRP A 74 -4.45 -5.28 5.93
C TRP A 74 -5.63 -5.24 4.95
N ASN A 75 -6.82 -4.90 5.46
CA ASN A 75 -7.98 -4.54 4.64
C ASN A 75 -8.10 -3.02 4.49
N SER A 76 -8.36 -2.56 3.26
CA SER A 76 -8.69 -1.17 2.95
C SER A 76 -9.92 -1.10 2.04
N TYR A 77 -10.82 -0.15 2.30
CA TYR A 77 -12.16 -0.11 1.67
C TYR A 77 -12.48 1.14 0.82
N TRP A 78 -11.61 2.16 0.79
CA TRP A 78 -11.82 3.40 0.02
C TRP A 78 -10.59 3.79 -0.80
N LYS A 79 -10.18 5.07 -0.79
CA LYS A 79 -9.14 5.57 -1.71
C LYS A 79 -7.78 5.02 -1.34
N THR A 80 -7.10 4.52 -2.36
CA THR A 80 -5.71 4.09 -2.28
C THR A 80 -4.85 5.08 -3.07
N TYR A 81 -3.84 5.65 -2.42
CA TYR A 81 -2.79 6.41 -3.09
C TYR A 81 -1.42 5.90 -2.67
N VAL A 82 -0.76 5.17 -3.56
CA VAL A 82 0.65 4.82 -3.44
C VAL A 82 1.39 5.67 -4.45
N ALA A 83 2.25 6.57 -3.97
CA ALA A 83 2.94 7.56 -4.80
C ALA A 83 1.96 8.44 -5.60
N GLU A 84 1.29 9.38 -4.92
CA GLU A 84 0.49 10.39 -5.63
C GLU A 84 1.40 11.38 -6.37
N HIS A 85 2.36 11.98 -5.66
CA HIS A 85 3.44 12.81 -6.24
C HIS A 85 4.87 12.38 -5.82
N GLY A 86 5.01 11.50 -4.82
CA GLY A 86 6.30 11.11 -4.24
C GLY A 86 6.71 9.68 -4.57
N LEU A 87 7.40 9.03 -3.62
CA LEU A 87 7.81 7.63 -3.68
C LEU A 87 7.01 6.79 -2.68
N GLY A 88 6.29 5.78 -3.17
CA GLY A 88 5.47 4.88 -2.36
C GLY A 88 5.91 3.43 -2.50
N ILE A 89 6.39 2.84 -1.41
CA ILE A 89 6.90 1.46 -1.39
C ILE A 89 6.02 0.59 -0.49
N ILE A 90 5.60 -0.57 -0.99
CA ILE A 90 4.92 -1.62 -0.24
C ILE A 90 5.70 -2.94 -0.38
N SER A 91 5.90 -3.63 0.74
CA SER A 91 6.45 -4.99 0.79
C SER A 91 5.50 -5.92 1.53
N ILE A 92 5.19 -7.07 0.94
CA ILE A 92 4.32 -8.12 1.49
C ILE A 92 5.11 -9.44 1.52
N SER A 93 5.21 -10.08 2.68
CA SER A 93 6.10 -11.23 2.93
C SER A 93 5.56 -12.17 4.01
N ASP A 94 6.19 -13.35 4.18
CA ASP A 94 5.90 -14.27 5.29
C ASP A 94 4.39 -14.59 5.44
N SER A 95 3.75 -15.01 4.34
CA SER A 95 2.32 -15.35 4.28
C SER A 95 1.35 -14.23 4.70
N SER A 96 1.72 -12.98 4.43
CA SER A 96 0.92 -11.80 4.78
C SER A 96 0.06 -11.29 3.62
N THR A 97 -1.03 -10.57 3.91
CA THR A 97 -1.96 -10.14 2.86
C THR A 97 -2.30 -8.66 2.90
N ILE A 98 -2.51 -8.06 1.72
CA ILE A 98 -3.26 -6.82 1.58
C ILE A 98 -4.50 -7.11 0.75
N LYS A 99 -5.66 -6.68 1.25
CA LYS A 99 -6.94 -6.69 0.53
C LYS A 99 -7.40 -5.25 0.29
N LEU A 100 -7.41 -4.82 -0.96
CA LEU A 100 -7.95 -3.54 -1.41
C LEU A 100 -9.34 -3.78 -2.02
N ASP A 101 -10.40 -3.52 -1.26
CA ASP A 101 -11.79 -3.57 -1.76
C ASP A 101 -12.32 -2.15 -1.90
N ALA A 102 -11.89 -1.45 -2.96
CA ALA A 102 -12.28 -0.05 -3.20
C ALA A 102 -13.78 0.04 -3.54
N GLN A 103 -14.63 0.17 -2.52
CA GLN A 103 -16.08 0.02 -2.69
C GLN A 103 -16.75 1.19 -3.43
N SER A 104 -16.07 2.33 -3.59
CA SER A 104 -16.69 3.57 -4.11
C SER A 104 -15.71 4.58 -4.74
N GLN A 105 -14.43 4.25 -4.91
CA GLN A 105 -13.40 5.23 -5.27
C GLN A 105 -12.25 4.61 -6.08
N ASP A 106 -11.44 5.47 -6.70
CA ASP A 106 -10.25 5.09 -7.46
C ASP A 106 -9.07 4.70 -6.56
N ALA A 107 -8.16 3.91 -7.12
CA ALA A 107 -6.90 3.51 -6.52
C ALA A 107 -5.75 3.79 -7.48
N TYR A 108 -4.79 4.59 -7.05
CA TYR A 108 -3.68 5.06 -7.86
C TYR A 108 -2.34 4.57 -7.33
N PHE A 109 -1.52 4.08 -8.26
CA PHE A 109 -0.16 3.63 -8.03
C PHE A 109 0.75 4.39 -9.01
N GLY A 110 1.50 5.38 -8.54
CA GLY A 110 2.32 6.25 -9.39
C GLY A 110 1.48 7.20 -10.25
N ARG A 111 0.78 8.13 -9.59
CA ARG A 111 -0.23 8.98 -10.24
C ARG A 111 0.37 10.06 -11.12
N TYR A 112 1.08 11.03 -10.54
CA TYR A 112 1.56 12.20 -11.28
C TYR A 112 2.99 12.04 -11.80
N SER A 113 3.38 12.86 -12.77
CA SER A 113 4.73 12.83 -13.35
C SER A 113 5.81 13.00 -12.27
N GLY A 114 6.81 12.13 -12.30
CA GLY A 114 7.87 12.05 -11.29
C GLY A 114 7.54 11.20 -10.05
N SER A 115 6.30 10.72 -9.90
CA SER A 115 5.95 9.77 -8.84
C SER A 115 6.29 8.33 -9.24
N GLU A 116 6.73 7.53 -8.26
CA GLU A 116 7.07 6.12 -8.43
C GLU A 116 6.40 5.28 -7.33
N SER A 117 5.62 4.28 -7.74
CA SER A 117 5.09 3.26 -6.84
C SER A 117 5.79 1.92 -7.07
N ARG A 118 6.18 1.26 -5.98
CA ARG A 118 6.77 -0.07 -6.02
C ARG A 118 6.10 -0.99 -5.01
N ILE A 119 5.56 -2.10 -5.50
CA ILE A 119 5.00 -3.17 -4.68
C ILE A 119 5.86 -4.41 -4.89
N THR A 120 6.29 -5.05 -3.80
CA THR A 120 6.98 -6.34 -3.83
C THR A 120 6.22 -7.36 -2.98
N ILE A 121 5.93 -8.52 -3.57
CA ILE A 121 5.25 -9.63 -2.91
C ILE A 121 6.18 -10.85 -2.96
N SER A 122 6.51 -11.40 -1.81
CA SER A 122 7.38 -12.57 -1.67
C SER A 122 6.76 -13.63 -0.78
N ASP A 123 7.18 -14.88 -0.99
CA ASP A 123 6.94 -16.04 -0.13
C ASP A 123 5.54 -16.67 -0.27
N PRO A 124 5.41 -18.00 -0.06
CA PRO A 124 4.15 -18.68 -0.25
C PRO A 124 3.05 -18.18 0.69
N GLY A 125 1.86 -17.98 0.13
CA GLY A 125 0.68 -17.47 0.85
C GLY A 125 0.70 -15.96 1.08
N SER A 126 1.72 -15.23 0.63
CA SER A 126 1.68 -13.77 0.60
C SER A 126 0.90 -13.29 -0.62
N GLU A 127 -0.01 -12.34 -0.42
CA GLU A 127 -0.96 -11.94 -1.46
C GLU A 127 -1.29 -10.44 -1.46
N LEU A 128 -1.39 -9.87 -2.66
CA LEU A 128 -2.12 -8.63 -2.91
C LEU A 128 -3.42 -8.97 -3.63
N GLU A 129 -4.55 -8.82 -2.94
CA GLU A 129 -5.88 -8.97 -3.50
C GLU A 129 -6.49 -7.59 -3.75
N ILE A 130 -6.89 -7.32 -4.99
CA ILE A 130 -7.56 -6.09 -5.41
C ILE A 130 -8.95 -6.46 -5.90
N LEU A 131 -9.95 -6.20 -5.06
CA LEU A 131 -11.35 -6.48 -5.34
C LEU A 131 -12.10 -5.27 -5.88
N THR A 132 -13.15 -5.56 -6.65
CA THR A 132 -13.97 -4.54 -7.30
C THR A 132 -15.44 -4.79 -6.99
N THR A 133 -16.02 -3.94 -6.14
CA THR A 133 -17.46 -3.97 -5.81
C THR A 133 -18.21 -2.75 -6.37
N SER A 134 -17.52 -1.63 -6.62
CA SER A 134 -17.85 -0.60 -7.64
C SER A 134 -17.94 -1.19 -9.07
N LYS A 135 -17.49 -0.55 -10.16
CA LYS A 135 -16.99 0.82 -10.44
C LYS A 135 -15.91 1.47 -9.55
N PRO A 136 -14.73 0.85 -9.40
CA PRO A 136 -13.49 1.56 -9.08
C PRO A 136 -12.59 1.69 -10.34
N ILE A 137 -11.80 2.74 -10.46
CA ILE A 137 -10.72 2.81 -11.46
C ILE A 137 -9.39 2.52 -10.75
N TYR A 138 -8.75 1.42 -11.14
CA TYR A 138 -7.37 1.11 -10.77
C TYR A 138 -6.45 1.62 -11.86
N ILE A 139 -5.54 2.54 -11.50
CA ILE A 139 -4.53 3.06 -12.43
C ILE A 139 -3.12 2.83 -11.87
N PHE A 140 -2.35 2.07 -12.63
CA PHE A 140 -0.92 1.84 -12.40
C PHE A 140 -0.14 2.64 -13.44
N GLY A 141 0.70 3.57 -13.00
CA GLY A 141 1.53 4.40 -13.88
C GLY A 141 0.73 5.34 -14.79
N ASP A 142 -0.18 6.14 -14.20
CA ASP A 142 -1.04 7.13 -14.88
C ASP A 142 -0.19 8.13 -15.69
N SER A 143 0.47 9.05 -14.98
CA SER A 143 1.52 9.92 -15.49
C SER A 143 2.86 9.69 -14.79
N GLY A 144 2.88 8.90 -13.70
CA GLY A 144 4.06 8.42 -12.99
C GLY A 144 4.45 7.00 -13.42
N SER A 145 5.07 6.24 -12.51
CA SER A 145 5.47 4.85 -12.75
C SER A 145 4.97 3.88 -11.68
N ALA A 146 4.70 2.64 -12.09
CA ALA A 146 4.31 1.55 -11.22
C ALA A 146 5.07 0.25 -11.54
N LEU A 147 5.63 -0.35 -10.50
CA LEU A 147 6.32 -1.65 -10.55
C LEU A 147 5.67 -2.61 -9.55
N LEU A 148 5.26 -3.78 -10.03
CA LEU A 148 4.83 -4.92 -9.21
C LEU A 148 5.82 -6.07 -9.40
N VAL A 149 6.47 -6.50 -8.32
CA VAL A 149 7.37 -7.65 -8.31
C VAL A 149 6.71 -8.78 -7.53
N ILE A 150 6.63 -9.97 -8.13
CA ILE A 150 6.06 -11.17 -7.49
C ILE A 150 7.12 -12.27 -7.54
N SER A 151 7.36 -12.91 -6.40
CA SER A 151 8.48 -13.83 -6.22
C SER A 151 8.21 -14.93 -5.21
N ASN A 152 9.00 -16.01 -5.27
CA ASN A 152 9.02 -17.08 -4.26
C ASN A 152 7.63 -17.68 -3.93
N GLY A 153 6.77 -17.87 -4.94
CA GLY A 153 5.46 -18.50 -4.77
C GLY A 153 4.34 -17.61 -4.18
N ALA A 154 4.55 -16.30 -4.08
CA ALA A 154 3.49 -15.34 -3.76
C ALA A 154 2.43 -15.21 -4.88
N SER A 155 1.27 -14.64 -4.55
CA SER A 155 0.17 -14.41 -5.50
C SER A 155 -0.25 -12.93 -5.61
N THR A 156 -0.98 -12.62 -6.68
CA THR A 156 -1.78 -11.39 -6.80
C THR A 156 -3.11 -11.73 -7.46
N PHE A 157 -4.16 -11.01 -7.10
CA PHE A 157 -5.45 -11.06 -7.78
C PHE A 157 -5.94 -9.63 -8.03
N ILE A 158 -6.36 -9.34 -9.26
CA ILE A 158 -6.89 -8.02 -9.64
C ILE A 158 -8.21 -8.24 -10.39
N GLY A 159 -9.34 -7.93 -9.73
CA GLY A 159 -10.68 -8.32 -10.21
C GLY A 159 -11.12 -7.62 -11.50
N MET A 160 -10.78 -6.34 -11.66
CA MET A 160 -10.90 -5.55 -12.89
C MET A 160 -9.88 -4.40 -12.83
N ALA A 161 -9.25 -4.07 -13.96
CA ALA A 161 -8.42 -2.88 -14.10
C ALA A 161 -8.81 -2.11 -15.36
N ALA A 162 -8.79 -0.78 -15.27
CA ALA A 162 -9.18 0.11 -16.37
C ALA A 162 -7.96 0.51 -17.23
N ASP A 163 -6.88 0.92 -16.57
CA ASP A 163 -5.63 1.34 -17.21
C ASP A 163 -4.43 0.77 -16.42
N MET A 164 -3.71 -0.18 -17.01
CA MET A 164 -2.49 -0.76 -16.42
C MET A 164 -1.27 -0.45 -17.29
N ASN A 165 -0.49 0.56 -16.89
CA ASN A 165 0.88 0.75 -17.32
C ASN A 165 1.83 0.19 -16.24
N LEU A 166 1.74 -1.13 -16.06
CA LEU A 166 2.40 -1.87 -14.98
C LEU A 166 3.56 -2.69 -15.52
N SER A 167 4.76 -2.48 -15.00
CA SER A 167 5.84 -3.46 -15.14
C SER A 167 5.61 -4.58 -14.14
N VAL A 168 5.53 -5.83 -14.60
CA VAL A 168 5.43 -7.03 -13.76
C VAL A 168 6.70 -7.86 -13.93
N GLU A 169 7.47 -7.99 -12.85
CA GLU A 169 8.64 -8.86 -12.80
C GLU A 169 8.32 -10.11 -11.96
N ASN A 170 8.28 -11.26 -12.63
CA ASN A 170 8.07 -12.56 -12.00
C ASN A 170 9.39 -13.32 -11.88
N PHE A 171 9.81 -13.62 -10.65
CA PHE A 171 10.98 -14.44 -10.36
C PHE A 171 10.52 -15.77 -9.73
N LEU A 172 10.55 -16.84 -10.54
CA LEU A 172 10.20 -18.22 -10.17
C LEU A 172 11.38 -18.95 -9.51
#